data_AF-A0A1W1HTQ0-F1
#
_entry.id   AF-A0A1W1HTQ0-F1
#
_cell.length_a   1.000
_cell.length_b   1.000
_cell.length_c   1.000
_cell.angle_alpha   90.00
_cell.angle_beta   90.00
_cell.angle_gamma   90.00
#
_symmetry.space_group_name_H-M   'P 1'
#
loop_
_entity.id
_entity.type
_entity.pdbx_description
1 polymer ?
#
loop_
_entity_poly.entity_id
_entity_poly.type
_entity_poly.pdbx_seq_one_letter_code
_entity_poly.pdbx_strand_id
1 'polypeptide(L)'
;MDAAEISRLVEREIDGNWSRSNAHGVDLRRCLVKPTKGVYEDCSGSGSIELWLILEEVPEDQSGYKIVFDERTGVFGLATRNFPGRPDGLIGFYGSFLETLEAM
;
A
#
# COMPACT_ATOMS: atom_id res chain seq x y z
N MET A 1 -14.71 6.34 -0.62
CA MET A 1 -14.71 5.37 0.49
C MET A 1 -14.13 6.04 1.73
N ASP A 2 -14.38 5.50 2.92
CA ASP A 2 -13.71 5.92 4.16
C ASP A 2 -12.66 4.89 4.63
N ALA A 3 -11.87 5.26 5.64
CA ALA A 3 -10.80 4.41 6.16
C ALA A 3 -11.33 3.08 6.73
N ALA A 4 -12.53 3.06 7.33
CA ALA A 4 -13.11 1.85 7.91
C ALA A 4 -13.62 0.89 6.82
N GLU A 5 -14.19 1.41 5.74
CA GLU A 5 -14.59 0.64 4.58
C GLU A 5 -13.39 -0.06 3.93
N ILE A 6 -12.26 0.66 3.82
CA ILE A 6 -11.02 0.13 3.24
C ILE A 6 -10.36 -0.90 4.15
N SER A 7 -10.30 -0.66 5.47
CA SER A 7 -9.81 -1.68 6.42
C SER A 7 -10.61 -2.98 6.30
N ARG A 8 -11.93 -2.91 6.22
CA ARG A 8 -12.78 -4.10 6.02
C ARG A 8 -12.52 -4.78 4.67
N LEU A 9 -12.21 -4.01 3.63
CA LEU A 9 -11.86 -4.57 2.33
C LEU A 9 -10.57 -5.39 2.42
N VAL A 10 -9.54 -4.84 3.05
CA VAL A 10 -8.25 -5.52 3.25
C VAL A 10 -8.39 -6.74 4.16
N GLU A 11 -9.16 -6.64 5.24
CA GLU A 11 -9.46 -7.78 6.13
C GLU A 11 -10.12 -8.95 5.38
N ARG A 12 -11.02 -8.65 4.43
CA ARG A 12 -11.63 -9.68 3.58
C ARG A 12 -10.63 -10.31 2.61
N GLU A 13 -9.68 -9.53 2.07
CA GLU A 13 -8.64 -10.09 1.21
C GLU A 13 -7.67 -10.99 1.98
N ILE A 14 -7.36 -10.65 3.22
CA ILE A 14 -6.54 -11.49 4.11
C ILE A 14 -7.27 -12.80 4.43
N ASP A 15 -8.60 -12.78 4.48
CA ASP A 15 -9.47 -13.95 4.74
C ASP A 15 -9.02 -14.77 5.96
N GLY A 16 -8.62 -14.07 7.03
CA GLY A 16 -8.13 -14.67 8.26
C GLY A 16 -6.70 -15.25 8.19
N ASN A 17 -6.03 -15.23 7.03
CA ASN A 17 -4.64 -15.69 6.87
C ASN A 17 -3.63 -14.62 7.29
N TRP A 18 -3.67 -14.25 8.56
CA TRP A 18 -2.79 -13.26 9.18
C TRP A 18 -1.32 -13.71 9.32
N SER A 19 -1.00 -14.96 8.97
CA SER A 19 0.36 -15.50 8.92
C SER A 19 1.02 -15.35 7.55
N ARG A 20 0.28 -14.87 6.54
CA ARG A 20 0.84 -14.64 5.22
C ARG A 20 1.90 -13.54 5.27
N SER A 21 2.97 -13.76 4.51
CA SER A 21 4.13 -12.90 4.42
C SER A 21 4.67 -12.93 2.99
N ASN A 22 5.69 -12.14 2.69
CA ASN A 22 6.38 -12.08 1.40
C ASN A 22 7.88 -12.41 1.57
N ALA A 23 8.67 -12.24 0.51
CA ALA A 23 10.12 -12.49 0.54
C ALA A 23 10.87 -11.60 1.55
N HIS A 24 10.29 -10.46 1.93
CA HIS A 24 10.85 -9.52 2.90
C HIS A 24 10.47 -9.84 4.35
N GLY A 25 9.62 -10.85 4.57
CA GLY A 25 9.20 -11.25 5.92
C GLY A 25 8.20 -10.28 6.56
N VAL A 26 7.38 -9.59 5.76
CA VAL A 26 6.32 -8.69 6.25
C VAL A 26 5.41 -9.40 7.26
N ASP A 27 5.22 -8.79 8.43
CA ASP A 27 4.22 -9.20 9.43
C ASP A 27 2.98 -8.31 9.28
N LEU A 28 1.88 -8.87 8.77
CA LEU A 28 0.63 -8.13 8.54
C LEU A 28 0.08 -7.46 9.79
N ARG A 29 0.29 -8.02 10.99
CA ARG A 29 -0.21 -7.42 12.24
C ARG A 29 0.56 -6.16 12.64
N ARG A 30 1.83 -6.08 12.21
CA ARG A 30 2.70 -4.94 12.47
C ARG A 30 2.60 -3.89 11.36
N CYS A 31 2.59 -4.35 10.11
CA CYS A 31 2.80 -3.53 8.94
C CYS A 31 1.52 -2.87 8.40
N LEU A 32 0.33 -3.44 8.66
CA LEU A 32 -0.92 -2.76 8.32
C LEU A 32 -1.09 -1.50 9.15
N VAL A 33 -1.38 -0.40 8.47
CA VAL A 33 -1.66 0.89 9.09
C VAL A 33 -3.14 1.23 8.98
N LYS A 34 -3.59 2.18 9.79
CA LYS A 34 -4.90 2.80 9.58
C LYS A 34 -4.89 3.47 8.20
N PRO A 35 -5.87 3.19 7.31
CA PRO A 35 -5.85 3.78 5.99
C PRO A 35 -5.88 5.32 6.04
N THR A 36 -4.94 5.93 5.33
CA THR A 36 -4.82 7.38 5.21
C THR A 36 -4.63 7.77 3.75
N LYS A 37 -5.34 8.82 3.31
CA LYS A 37 -5.13 9.38 1.97
C LYS A 37 -3.81 10.15 1.91
N GLY A 38 -3.11 9.99 0.80
CA GLY A 38 -1.90 10.73 0.46
C GLY A 38 -1.78 10.94 -1.04
N VAL A 39 -0.96 11.91 -1.42
CA VAL A 39 -0.60 12.15 -2.82
C VAL A 39 0.68 11.39 -3.13
N TYR A 40 0.70 10.69 -4.26
CA TYR A 40 1.82 9.93 -4.76
C TYR A 40 2.21 10.41 -6.16
N GLU A 41 3.50 10.41 -6.47
CA GLU A 41 4.03 10.66 -7.80
C GLU A 41 4.05 9.36 -8.60
N ASP A 42 3.41 9.31 -9.76
CA ASP A 42 3.48 8.17 -10.66
C ASP A 42 4.88 8.12 -11.32
N CYS A 43 5.65 7.08 -10.99
CA CYS A 43 7.01 6.92 -11.51
C CYS A 43 7.06 6.69 -13.04
N SER A 44 5.93 6.39 -13.69
CA SER A 44 5.81 6.38 -15.16
C SER A 44 5.83 7.77 -15.80
N GLY A 45 5.72 8.83 -15.00
CA GLY A 45 5.68 10.22 -15.46
C GLY A 45 4.27 10.76 -15.73
N SER A 46 3.22 10.03 -15.36
CA SER A 46 1.82 10.42 -15.58
C SER A 46 1.31 11.53 -14.63
N GLY A 47 2.16 12.02 -13.72
CA GLY A 47 1.84 13.09 -12.77
C GLY A 47 1.66 12.57 -11.35
N SER A 48 0.72 13.16 -10.60
CA SER A 48 0.42 12.74 -9.23
C SER A 48 -0.99 12.17 -9.11
N ILE A 49 -1.16 11.23 -8.18
CA ILE A 49 -2.41 10.53 -7.92
C ILE A 49 -2.68 10.47 -6.41
N GLU A 50 -3.95 10.61 -6.01
CA GLU A 50 -4.36 10.42 -4.63
C GLU A 50 -4.66 8.94 -4.38
N LEU A 51 -4.01 8.36 -3.38
CA LEU A 51 -4.15 6.95 -3.02
C LEU A 51 -4.27 6.79 -1.50
N TRP A 52 -4.85 5.68 -1.09
CA TRP A 52 -4.90 5.28 0.31
C TRP A 52 -3.67 4.46 0.66
N LEU A 53 -2.91 4.87 1.67
CA LEU A 53 -1.88 4.03 2.29
C LEU A 53 -2.53 2.90 3.08
N ILE A 54 -2.08 1.67 2.90
CA ILE A 54 -2.65 0.47 3.53
C ILE A 54 -1.62 -0.24 4.41
N LEU A 55 -0.40 -0.40 3.91
CA LEU A 55 0.67 -1.14 4.58
C LEU A 55 1.98 -0.37 4.43
N GLU A 56 2.75 -0.30 5.51
CA GLU A 56 4.16 0.10 5.49
C GLU A 56 5.03 -1.08 5.90
N GLU A 57 6.02 -1.43 5.08
CA GLU A 57 6.94 -2.54 5.36
C GLU A 57 7.74 -2.30 6.66
N VAL A 58 8.18 -1.06 6.86
CA VAL A 58 8.91 -0.59 8.05
C VAL A 58 8.17 0.63 8.64
N PRO A 59 7.09 0.43 9.42
CA PRO A 59 6.28 1.53 9.96
C PRO A 59 7.06 2.52 10.84
N GLU A 60 8.18 2.09 11.43
CA GLU A 60 8.97 2.88 12.37
C GLU A 60 9.72 4.04 11.70
N ASP A 61 10.23 3.85 10.48
CA ASP A 61 11.04 4.85 9.77
C ASP A 61 10.58 5.13 8.33
N GLN A 62 9.60 4.36 7.84
CA GLN A 62 8.98 4.49 6.53
C GLN A 62 9.98 4.37 5.38
N SER A 63 11.06 3.61 5.58
CA SER A 63 12.13 3.43 4.60
C SER A 63 11.86 2.32 3.58
N GLY A 64 10.97 1.38 3.91
CA GLY A 64 10.60 0.26 3.04
C GLY A 64 9.51 0.58 2.02
N TYR A 65 8.99 -0.47 1.40
CA TYR A 65 7.88 -0.40 0.47
C TYR A 65 6.54 -0.13 1.18
N LYS A 66 5.58 0.33 0.38
CA LYS A 66 4.23 0.68 0.80
C LYS A 66 3.21 0.00 -0.10
N ILE A 67 2.13 -0.53 0.47
CA ILE A 67 0.95 -0.92 -0.31
C ILE A 67 -0.04 0.23 -0.27
N VAL A 68 -0.51 0.63 -1.44
CA VAL A 68 -1.48 1.70 -1.64
C VAL A 68 -2.72 1.19 -2.38
N PHE A 69 -3.85 1.88 -2.24
CA PHE A 69 -5.12 1.52 -2.87
C PHE A 69 -5.74 2.71 -3.61
N ASP A 70 -6.10 2.50 -4.88
CA ASP A 70 -6.86 3.46 -5.67
C ASP A 70 -8.36 3.17 -5.56
N GLU A 71 -9.09 4.05 -4.86
CA GLU A 71 -10.54 3.90 -4.68
C GLU A 71 -11.35 4.08 -5.97
N ARG A 72 -10.77 4.70 -7.02
CA ARG A 72 -11.47 4.95 -8.28
C ARG A 72 -11.54 3.71 -9.14
N THR A 73 -10.48 2.91 -9.11
CA THR A 73 -10.31 1.70 -9.94
C THR A 73 -10.46 0.42 -9.12
N GLY A 74 -10.36 0.50 -7.79
CA GLY A 74 -10.49 -0.63 -6.89
C GLY A 74 -9.26 -1.55 -6.90
N VAL A 75 -8.10 -1.04 -7.29
CA VAL A 75 -6.85 -1.83 -7.35
C VAL A 75 -5.81 -1.35 -6.36
N PHE A 76 -4.97 -2.29 -5.95
CA PHE A 76 -3.81 -2.06 -5.10
C PHE A 76 -2.54 -1.88 -5.93
N GLY A 77 -1.62 -1.10 -5.37
CA GLY A 77 -0.33 -0.81 -5.98
C GLY A 77 0.80 -0.77 -4.97
N LEU A 78 2.01 -0.84 -5.50
CA LEU A 78 3.24 -0.74 -4.74
C LEU A 78 3.78 0.67 -4.85
N ALA A 79 4.14 1.26 -3.72
CA ALA A 79 4.78 2.55 -3.65
C ALA A 79 6.07 2.47 -2.81
N THR A 80 6.91 3.49 -2.94
CA THR A 80 8.14 3.63 -2.16
C THR A 80 8.36 5.08 -1.80
N ARG A 81 9.17 5.30 -0.76
CA ARG A 81 9.57 6.64 -0.37
C ARG A 81 10.39 7.30 -1.48
N ASN A 82 10.06 8.55 -1.78
CA ASN A 82 10.82 9.36 -2.74
C ASN A 82 11.86 10.23 -2.02
N PHE A 83 12.62 11.02 -2.77
CA PHE A 83 13.56 11.99 -2.20
C PHE A 83 12.85 12.96 -1.23
N PRO A 84 13.52 13.40 -0.15
CA PRO A 84 12.95 14.35 0.79
C PRO A 84 12.36 15.58 0.10
N GLY A 85 11.12 15.94 0.46
CA GLY A 85 10.40 17.07 -0.12
C GLY A 85 9.60 16.74 -1.40
N ARG A 86 9.62 15.49 -1.88
CA ARG A 86 8.74 15.00 -2.94
C ARG A 86 7.68 14.03 -2.39
N PRO A 87 6.50 13.94 -3.03
CA PRO A 87 5.54 12.87 -2.75
C PRO A 87 6.18 11.49 -2.95
N ASP A 88 5.74 10.51 -2.17
CA ASP A 88 6.12 9.11 -2.35
C ASP A 88 5.81 8.62 -3.76
N GLY A 89 6.63 7.72 -4.30
CA GLY A 89 6.53 7.25 -5.68
C GLY A 89 5.65 6.01 -5.81
N LEU A 90 4.62 6.06 -6.66
CA LEU A 90 3.89 4.87 -7.11
C LEU A 90 4.72 4.14 -8.18
N ILE A 91 5.08 2.89 -7.89
CA ILE A 91 5.85 2.02 -8.78
C ILE A 91 4.93 1.39 -9.82
N GLY A 92 3.73 0.96 -9.41
CA GLY A 92 2.74 0.35 -10.30
C GLY A 92 1.56 -0.26 -9.54
N PHE A 93 0.54 -0.65 -10.30
CA PHE A 93 -0.63 -1.38 -9.80
C PHE A 93 -0.51 -2.87 -10.09
N TYR A 94 -0.92 -3.71 -9.14
CA TYR A 94 -0.74 -5.16 -9.20
C TYR A 94 -2.06 -5.94 -9.09
N GLY A 95 -3.17 -5.27 -8.77
CA GLY A 95 -4.49 -5.91 -8.67
C GLY A 95 -4.97 -5.95 -7.23
N SER A 96 -4.90 -7.11 -6.59
CA SER A 96 -5.32 -7.33 -5.20
C SER A 96 -4.25 -6.91 -4.17
N PHE A 97 -4.65 -6.78 -2.90
CA PHE A 97 -3.74 -6.56 -1.78
C PHE A 97 -2.73 -7.70 -1.67
N LEU A 98 -3.18 -8.94 -1.85
CA LEU A 98 -2.32 -10.12 -1.73
C LEU A 98 -1.33 -10.26 -2.90
N GLU A 99 -1.74 -9.96 -4.14
CA GLU A 99 -0.82 -9.91 -5.28
C GLU A 99 0.23 -8.81 -5.11
N THR A 100 -0.19 -7.63 -4.61
CA THR A 100 0.75 -6.55 -4.29
C THR A 100 1.71 -6.95 -3.17
N LEU A 101 1.24 -7.63 -2.14
CA LEU A 101 2.07 -8.14 -1.05
C LEU A 101 3.12 -9.14 -1.56
N GLU A 102 2.75 -10.02 -2.49
CA GLU A 102 3.69 -10.97 -3.10
C GLU A 102 4.71 -10.32 -4.03
N ALA A 103 4.33 -9.23 -4.70
CA ALA A 103 5.19 -8.49 -5.61
C ALA A 103 6.18 -7.53 -4.90
N MET A 104 5.92 -7.22 -3.62
CA MET A 104 6.82 -6.47 -2.74
C MET A 104 8.06 -7.30 -2.40
#